data_AF-I1CP22-F1
#
_entry.id   AF-I1CP22-F1
#
_cell.length_a   1.000
_cell.length_b   1.000
_cell.length_c   1.000
_cell.angle_alpha   90.00
_cell.angle_beta   90.00
_cell.angle_gamma   90.00
#
_symmetry.space_group_name_H-M   'P 1'
#
loop_
_entity.id
_entity.type
_entity.pdbx_description
1 polymer ?
#
loop_
_entity_poly.entity_id
_entity_poly.type
_entity_poly.pdbx_seq_one_letter_code
_entity_poly.pdbx_strand_id
1 'polypeptide(L)'
;MVEYKKQIALWAYEAGVQQVVDISSAWVSFPWRSTPIGTLHYYSEKAIFDLPNRGSYVTLRPGRFMSNLMLFDGPQGDRVLDVLEADAIQGWISPNDIGSVAAVVLSEEVEKHHDAVYELSGDLATPAQRTDYLSRAVGRPLTYQKITAAEKYDRIMSTGYFKHTFAYCLAASATTVDMQHLHITDGIEILLRRKPETLEQYILANKDAFK
;
A
#
# COMPACT_ATOMS: atom_id res chain seq x y z
N MET A 1 -7.87 -0.96 15.03
CA MET A 1 -6.49 -1.20 14.60
C MET A 1 -5.52 -0.88 15.74
N VAL A 2 -5.47 0.36 16.23
CA VAL A 2 -4.57 0.79 17.32
C VAL A 2 -4.53 -0.21 18.49
N GLU A 3 -5.68 -0.50 19.10
CA GLU A 3 -5.76 -1.40 20.26
C GLU A 3 -5.25 -2.81 19.93
N TYR A 4 -5.69 -3.39 18.80
CA TYR A 4 -5.26 -4.72 18.38
C TYR A 4 -3.75 -4.79 18.11
N LYS A 5 -3.21 -3.80 17.38
CA LYS A 5 -1.77 -3.75 17.07
C LYS A 5 -0.93 -3.62 18.35
N LYS A 6 -1.33 -2.72 19.26
CA LYS A 6 -0.70 -2.57 20.58
C LYS A 6 -0.76 -3.86 21.39
N GLN A 7 -1.93 -4.49 21.49
CA GLN A 7 -2.12 -5.67 22.32
C GLN A 7 -1.35 -6.88 21.80
N ILE A 8 -1.32 -7.09 20.48
CA ILE A 8 -0.55 -8.17 19.85
C ILE A 8 0.95 -7.96 20.11
N ALA A 9 1.46 -6.74 19.92
CA ALA A 9 2.86 -6.44 20.17
C ALA A 9 3.22 -6.61 21.66
N LEU A 10 2.36 -6.16 22.57
CA LEU A 10 2.53 -6.36 24.01
C LEU A 10 2.67 -7.85 24.35
N TRP A 11 1.74 -8.69 23.88
CA TRP A 11 1.80 -10.13 24.11
C TRP A 11 3.05 -10.77 23.51
N ALA A 12 3.47 -10.33 22.33
CA ALA A 12 4.70 -10.82 21.71
C ALA A 12 5.92 -10.52 22.59
N TYR A 13 6.07 -9.28 23.05
CA TYR A 13 7.20 -8.88 23.89
C TYR A 13 7.16 -9.55 25.27
N GLU A 14 5.99 -9.69 25.89
CA GLU A 14 5.82 -10.44 27.16
C GLU A 14 6.18 -11.92 27.01
N ALA A 15 5.99 -12.50 25.82
CA ALA A 15 6.40 -13.86 25.49
C ALA A 15 7.90 -13.98 25.14
N GLY A 16 8.66 -12.88 25.16
CA GLY A 16 10.10 -12.87 24.89
C GLY A 16 10.46 -12.72 23.41
N VAL A 17 9.51 -12.38 22.53
CA VAL A 17 9.82 -12.01 21.13
C VAL A 17 10.73 -10.79 21.13
N GLN A 18 11.85 -10.86 20.41
CA GLN A 18 12.86 -9.80 20.40
C GLN A 18 12.55 -8.67 19.40
N GLN A 19 11.80 -8.98 18.33
CA GLN A 19 11.48 -8.01 17.28
C GLN A 19 10.05 -8.22 16.76
N VAL A 20 9.33 -7.12 16.54
CA VAL A 20 8.08 -7.08 15.78
C VAL A 20 8.30 -6.30 14.49
N VAL A 21 7.89 -6.87 13.36
CA VAL A 21 7.85 -6.21 12.05
C VAL A 21 6.39 -5.95 11.69
N ASP A 22 6.00 -4.68 11.61
CA ASP A 22 4.62 -4.26 11.33
C ASP A 22 4.46 -3.71 9.92
N ILE A 23 3.40 -4.14 9.22
CA ILE A 23 2.97 -3.52 7.97
C ILE A 23 2.07 -2.34 8.34
N SER A 24 2.64 -1.15 8.20
CA SER A 24 1.98 0.14 8.39
C SER A 24 1.57 0.76 7.05
N SER A 25 1.76 2.06 6.85
CA SER A 25 1.39 2.79 5.63
C SER A 25 2.31 3.99 5.39
N ALA A 26 2.65 4.23 4.12
CA ALA A 26 3.36 5.45 3.70
C ALA A 26 2.63 6.74 4.05
N TRP A 27 1.31 6.67 4.27
CA TRP A 27 0.46 7.82 4.60
C TRP A 27 0.79 8.41 5.99
N VAL A 28 1.50 7.67 6.84
CA VAL A 28 2.05 8.17 8.12
C VAL A 28 3.11 9.26 7.89
N SER A 29 3.85 9.16 6.79
CA SER A 29 4.91 10.11 6.44
C SER A 29 4.36 11.41 5.81
N PHE A 30 3.06 11.49 5.54
CA PHE A 30 2.45 12.71 4.99
C PHE A 30 2.25 13.77 6.08
N PRO A 31 2.45 15.06 5.74
CA PRO A 31 2.39 16.13 6.74
C PRO A 31 0.99 16.22 7.36
N TRP A 32 0.93 16.71 8.61
CA TRP A 32 -0.29 17.03 9.35
C TRP A 32 -1.24 15.86 9.66
N ARG A 33 -0.83 14.59 9.52
CA ARG A 33 -1.72 13.41 9.68
C ARG A 33 -3.02 13.59 8.88
N SER A 34 -2.91 14.10 7.66
CA SER A 34 -4.01 14.69 6.87
C SER A 34 -5.14 13.73 6.46
N THR A 35 -5.05 12.44 6.85
CA THR A 35 -5.91 11.38 6.34
C THR A 35 -6.31 10.41 7.46
N PRO A 36 -7.52 9.81 7.39
CA PRO A 36 -7.91 8.76 8.34
C PRO A 36 -6.95 7.57 8.36
N ILE A 37 -6.44 7.16 7.19
CA ILE A 37 -5.45 6.06 7.08
C ILE A 37 -4.15 6.44 7.77
N GLY A 38 -3.56 7.60 7.44
CA GLY A 38 -2.31 8.06 8.05
C GLY A 38 -2.45 8.25 9.56
N THR A 39 -3.56 8.83 10.02
CA THR A 39 -3.86 8.99 11.45
C THR A 39 -3.93 7.65 12.18
N LEU A 40 -4.67 6.68 11.63
CA LEU A 40 -4.84 5.37 12.26
C LEU A 40 -3.52 4.61 12.39
N HIS A 41 -2.69 4.67 11.35
CA HIS A 41 -1.38 4.03 11.33
C HIS A 41 -0.39 4.76 12.25
N TYR A 42 -0.37 6.09 12.25
CA TYR A 42 0.46 6.90 13.16
C TYR A 42 0.23 6.52 14.62
N TYR A 43 -1.03 6.49 15.06
CA TYR A 43 -1.35 6.13 16.45
C TYR A 43 -1.11 4.65 16.75
N SER A 44 -1.20 3.77 15.76
CA SER A 44 -0.88 2.35 15.94
C SER A 44 0.63 2.15 16.12
N GLU A 45 1.46 2.75 15.25
CA GLU A 45 2.92 2.72 15.38
C GLU A 45 3.35 3.31 16.72
N LYS A 46 2.83 4.50 17.07
CA LYS A 46 3.13 5.13 18.37
C LYS A 46 2.74 4.25 19.55
N ALA A 47 1.57 3.62 19.51
CA ALA A 47 1.10 2.77 20.60
C ALA A 47 1.98 1.53 20.83
N ILE A 48 2.57 0.96 19.77
CA ILE A 48 3.56 -0.12 19.89
C ILE A 48 4.90 0.43 20.39
N PHE A 49 5.36 1.54 19.82
CA PHE A 49 6.67 2.14 20.13
C PHE A 49 6.77 2.63 21.58
N ASP A 50 5.66 3.09 22.17
CA ASP A 50 5.59 3.56 23.55
C ASP A 50 5.44 2.42 24.58
N LEU A 51 5.41 1.15 24.18
CA LEU A 51 5.31 0.03 25.12
C LEU A 51 6.57 -0.03 26.02
N PRO A 52 6.42 -0.15 27.34
CA PRO A 52 7.54 -0.03 28.28
C PRO A 52 8.55 -1.19 28.20
N ASN A 53 8.10 -2.38 27.81
CA ASN A 53 8.91 -3.59 27.73
C ASN A 53 9.14 -4.04 26.27
N ARG A 54 9.14 -3.11 25.32
CA ARG A 54 9.32 -3.47 23.91
C ARG A 54 10.73 -3.95 23.61
N GLY A 55 10.83 -4.93 22.72
CA GLY A 55 12.02 -5.19 21.94
C GLY A 55 12.14 -4.21 20.77
N SER A 56 12.84 -4.64 19.71
CA SER A 56 12.98 -3.87 18.47
C SER A 56 11.69 -3.83 17.67
N TYR A 57 11.39 -2.68 17.06
CA TYR A 57 10.17 -2.49 16.30
C TYR A 57 10.45 -1.91 14.91
N VAL A 58 10.34 -2.75 13.88
CA VAL A 58 10.53 -2.33 12.49
C VAL A 58 9.19 -2.05 11.85
N THR A 59 9.09 -0.92 11.15
CA THR A 59 7.87 -0.53 10.43
C THR A 59 8.09 -0.57 8.93
N LEU A 60 7.27 -1.33 8.22
CA LEU A 60 7.16 -1.27 6.76
C LEU A 60 6.03 -0.32 6.39
N ARG A 61 6.31 0.74 5.65
CA ARG A 61 5.34 1.77 5.25
C ARG A 61 5.07 1.71 3.74
N PRO A 62 4.27 0.75 3.28
CA PRO A 62 3.97 0.62 1.86
C PRO A 62 2.98 1.69 1.35
N GLY A 63 3.11 1.99 0.05
CA GLY A 63 2.17 2.80 -0.74
C GLY A 63 0.91 2.02 -1.18
N ARG A 64 0.34 2.35 -2.34
CA ARG A 64 -0.87 1.70 -2.85
C ARG A 64 -0.56 0.29 -3.37
N PHE A 65 -1.28 -0.72 -2.89
CA PHE A 65 -1.00 -2.10 -3.24
C PHE A 65 -1.47 -2.42 -4.66
N MET A 66 -0.64 -3.15 -5.41
CA MET A 66 -1.03 -3.70 -6.72
C MET A 66 -2.18 -4.70 -6.61
N SER A 67 -2.34 -5.40 -5.48
CA SER A 67 -3.46 -6.31 -5.23
C SER A 67 -4.83 -5.61 -5.16
N ASN A 68 -4.87 -4.28 -4.99
CA ASN A 68 -6.13 -3.53 -5.05
C ASN A 68 -6.84 -3.68 -6.41
N LEU A 69 -6.10 -4.03 -7.47
CA LEU A 69 -6.65 -4.37 -8.78
C LEU A 69 -7.64 -5.53 -8.73
N MET A 70 -7.45 -6.48 -7.81
CA MET A 70 -8.34 -7.63 -7.68
C MET A 70 -9.63 -7.29 -6.92
N LEU A 71 -9.69 -6.13 -6.26
CA LEU A 71 -10.80 -5.77 -5.38
C LEU A 71 -11.62 -4.60 -5.93
N PHE A 72 -10.98 -3.49 -6.29
CA PHE A 72 -11.69 -2.27 -6.70
C PHE A 72 -10.99 -1.42 -7.77
N ASP A 73 -9.73 -1.69 -8.11
CA ASP A 73 -8.97 -0.93 -9.13
C ASP A 73 -8.85 -1.64 -10.50
N GLY A 74 -9.35 -2.88 -10.59
CA GLY A 74 -9.33 -3.68 -11.81
C GLY A 74 -10.35 -3.24 -12.87
N PRO A 75 -10.42 -3.97 -14.00
CA PRO A 75 -11.35 -3.68 -15.07
C PRO A 75 -12.81 -3.88 -14.63
N GLN A 76 -13.69 -3.13 -15.27
CA GLN A 76 -15.13 -3.09 -15.04
C GLN A 76 -15.82 -3.21 -16.39
N GLY A 77 -16.10 -4.45 -16.78
CA GLY A 77 -16.36 -4.77 -18.18
C GLY A 77 -15.16 -4.34 -19.02
N ASP A 78 -15.36 -3.42 -19.95
CA ASP A 78 -14.36 -3.00 -20.94
C ASP A 78 -13.64 -1.70 -20.54
N ARG A 79 -13.80 -1.30 -19.28
CA ARG A 79 -13.34 0.00 -18.78
C ARG A 79 -12.45 -0.15 -17.57
N VAL A 80 -11.45 0.71 -17.47
CA VAL A 80 -10.62 0.90 -16.28
C VAL A 80 -10.93 2.28 -15.73
N LEU A 81 -11.33 2.33 -14.46
CA LEU A 81 -11.86 3.55 -13.84
C LEU A 81 -10.85 4.14 -12.86
N ASP A 82 -10.66 5.46 -12.86
CA ASP A 82 -9.90 6.17 -11.83
C ASP A 82 -10.44 7.60 -11.64
N VAL A 83 -10.10 8.23 -10.52
CA VAL A 83 -10.45 9.62 -10.22
C VAL A 83 -9.41 10.60 -10.76
N LEU A 84 -8.20 10.13 -11.07
CA LEU A 84 -7.13 10.96 -11.58
C LEU A 84 -7.27 11.25 -13.07
N GLU A 85 -6.43 12.13 -13.62
CA GLU A 85 -6.30 12.25 -15.07
C GLU A 85 -5.58 11.03 -15.65
N ALA A 86 -5.79 10.75 -16.94
CA ALA A 86 -5.24 9.58 -17.61
C ALA A 86 -3.70 9.52 -17.56
N ASP A 87 -3.05 10.68 -17.51
CA ASP A 87 -1.60 10.90 -17.50
C ASP A 87 -1.04 11.22 -16.11
N ALA A 88 -1.89 11.29 -15.08
CA ALA A 88 -1.44 11.55 -13.71
C ALA A 88 -0.69 10.34 -13.12
N ILE A 89 0.47 10.59 -12.52
CA ILE A 89 1.30 9.54 -11.92
C ILE A 89 0.66 9.01 -10.63
N GLN A 90 0.68 7.68 -10.46
CA GLN A 90 0.32 6.97 -9.24
C GLN A 90 1.45 6.04 -8.80
N GLY A 91 1.76 6.02 -7.50
CA GLY A 91 2.69 5.06 -6.92
C GLY A 91 2.02 3.73 -6.60
N TRP A 92 2.74 2.64 -6.86
CA TRP A 92 2.29 1.27 -6.66
C TRP A 92 3.36 0.45 -5.95
N ILE A 93 2.94 -0.52 -5.15
CA ILE A 93 3.84 -1.47 -4.49
C ILE A 93 3.26 -2.89 -4.59
N SER A 94 4.12 -3.83 -4.97
CA SER A 94 3.75 -5.24 -5.01
C SER A 94 3.69 -5.83 -3.59
N PRO A 95 2.63 -6.58 -3.24
CA PRO A 95 2.62 -7.39 -2.03
C PRO A 95 3.78 -8.39 -1.95
N ASN A 96 4.30 -8.86 -3.09
CA ASN A 96 5.46 -9.76 -3.14
C ASN A 96 6.74 -9.06 -2.66
N ASP A 97 6.91 -7.79 -3.00
CA ASP A 97 8.05 -6.99 -2.54
C ASP A 97 7.93 -6.68 -1.04
N ILE A 98 6.72 -6.35 -0.55
CA ILE A 98 6.48 -6.15 0.89
C ILE A 98 6.84 -7.42 1.66
N GLY A 99 6.36 -8.58 1.19
CA GLY A 99 6.67 -9.88 1.79
C GLY A 99 8.16 -10.23 1.75
N SER A 100 8.83 -9.94 0.62
CA SER A 100 10.28 -10.16 0.48
C SER A 100 11.09 -9.27 1.42
N VAL A 101 10.73 -7.99 1.55
CA VAL A 101 11.39 -7.06 2.48
C VAL A 101 11.18 -7.51 3.92
N ALA A 102 9.95 -7.89 4.29
CA ALA A 102 9.66 -8.43 5.61
C ALA A 102 10.49 -9.69 5.90
N ALA A 103 10.62 -10.59 4.93
CA ALA A 103 11.42 -11.80 5.07
C ALA A 103 12.90 -11.50 5.30
N VAL A 104 13.48 -10.53 4.56
CA VAL A 104 14.87 -10.09 4.79
C VAL A 104 15.03 -9.56 6.22
N VAL A 105 14.20 -8.61 6.63
CA VAL A 105 14.26 -8.00 7.97
C VAL A 105 14.15 -9.04 9.08
N LEU A 106 13.23 -9.99 8.94
CA LEU A 106 13.01 -11.06 9.94
C LEU A 106 14.12 -12.13 9.96
N SER A 107 14.92 -12.23 8.90
CA SER A 107 15.97 -13.24 8.76
C SER A 107 17.37 -12.74 9.17
N GLU A 108 17.55 -11.43 9.23
CA GLU A 108 18.81 -10.81 9.61
C GLU A 108 18.83 -10.52 11.12
N GLU A 109 20.03 -10.24 11.66
CA GLU A 109 20.20 -9.92 13.08
C GLU A 109 19.34 -8.72 13.49
N VAL A 110 18.70 -8.82 14.66
CA VAL A 110 17.72 -7.82 15.14
C VAL A 110 18.36 -6.44 15.23
N GLU A 111 19.62 -6.35 15.67
CA GLU A 111 20.40 -5.12 15.84
C GLU A 111 20.63 -4.36 14.54
N LYS A 112 20.58 -5.06 13.39
CA LYS A 112 20.78 -4.43 12.07
C LYS A 112 19.63 -3.49 11.71
N HIS A 113 18.40 -3.89 12.04
CA HIS A 113 17.20 -3.13 11.70
C HIS A 113 16.67 -2.32 12.89
N HIS A 114 16.78 -2.84 14.11
CA HIS A 114 16.36 -2.19 15.35
C HIS A 114 14.98 -1.52 15.23
N ASP A 115 14.93 -0.19 15.20
CA ASP A 115 13.69 0.60 15.14
C ASP A 115 13.52 1.27 13.76
N ALA A 116 14.04 0.63 12.71
CA ALA A 116 14.02 1.17 11.35
C ALA A 116 12.59 1.33 10.81
N VAL A 117 12.45 2.31 9.93
CA VAL A 117 11.25 2.55 9.14
C VAL A 117 11.65 2.44 7.67
N TYR A 118 10.89 1.65 6.91
CA TYR A 118 11.10 1.46 5.48
C TYR A 118 9.86 1.89 4.71
N GLU A 119 9.90 3.06 4.05
CA GLU A 119 8.93 3.41 3.01
C GLU A 119 9.07 2.47 1.81
N LEU A 120 7.95 1.96 1.29
CA LEU A 120 7.94 1.00 0.18
C LEU A 120 7.02 1.48 -0.96
N SER A 121 7.65 1.86 -2.07
CA SER A 121 7.02 2.21 -3.34
C SER A 121 7.85 1.59 -4.46
N GLY A 122 7.23 0.73 -5.27
CA GLY A 122 7.93 -0.11 -6.24
C GLY A 122 7.84 0.38 -7.68
N ASP A 123 6.75 1.05 -8.06
CA ASP A 123 6.56 1.50 -9.44
C ASP A 123 5.71 2.77 -9.51
N LEU A 124 5.84 3.49 -10.63
CA LEU A 124 5.05 4.66 -10.97
C LEU A 124 4.34 4.40 -12.29
N ALA A 125 3.00 4.45 -12.29
CA ALA A 125 2.20 4.24 -13.48
C ALA A 125 1.02 5.20 -13.54
N THR A 126 0.65 5.61 -14.76
CA THR A 126 -0.55 6.41 -14.99
C THR A 126 -1.78 5.51 -15.17
N PRO A 127 -3.02 6.03 -14.99
CA PRO A 127 -4.23 5.28 -15.31
C PRO A 127 -4.28 4.79 -16.77
N ALA A 128 -3.72 5.55 -17.72
CA ALA A 128 -3.59 5.11 -19.11
C ALA A 128 -2.66 3.89 -19.23
N GLN A 129 -1.46 3.95 -18.65
CA GLN A 129 -0.52 2.81 -18.65
C GLN A 129 -1.13 1.57 -17.99
N ARG A 130 -1.78 1.74 -16.83
CA ARG A 130 -2.51 0.65 -16.16
C ARG A 130 -3.57 0.03 -17.06
N THR A 131 -4.31 0.86 -17.81
CA THR A 131 -5.31 0.40 -18.78
C THR A 131 -4.68 -0.43 -19.90
N ASP A 132 -3.55 0.01 -20.44
CA ASP A 132 -2.81 -0.72 -21.48
C ASP A 132 -2.26 -2.05 -20.95
N TYR A 133 -1.79 -2.09 -19.70
CA TYR A 133 -1.27 -3.30 -19.06
C TYR A 133 -2.40 -4.33 -18.86
N LEU A 134 -3.55 -3.88 -18.35
CA LEU A 134 -4.75 -4.72 -18.19
C LEU A 134 -5.29 -5.20 -19.54
N SER A 135 -5.33 -4.33 -20.56
CA SER A 135 -5.76 -4.68 -21.92
C SER A 135 -4.93 -5.83 -22.48
N ARG A 136 -3.60 -5.77 -22.33
CA ARG A 136 -2.69 -6.86 -22.72
C ARG A 136 -2.88 -8.13 -21.90
N ALA A 137 -3.12 -8.01 -20.59
CA ALA A 137 -3.32 -9.16 -19.72
C ALA A 137 -4.62 -9.93 -20.01
N VAL A 138 -5.71 -9.20 -20.27
CA VAL A 138 -7.03 -9.77 -20.61
C VAL A 138 -7.08 -10.23 -22.06
N GLY A 139 -6.25 -9.65 -22.95
CA GLY A 139 -6.20 -10.01 -24.36
C GLY A 139 -7.29 -9.35 -25.20
N ARG A 140 -7.86 -8.23 -24.73
CA ARG A 140 -8.90 -7.46 -25.44
C ARG A 140 -8.78 -5.97 -25.09
N PRO A 141 -9.24 -5.07 -25.98
CA PRO A 141 -9.15 -3.63 -25.71
C PRO A 141 -9.94 -3.23 -24.47
N LEU A 142 -9.30 -2.45 -23.60
CA LEU A 142 -9.93 -1.75 -22.49
C LEU A 142 -9.78 -0.24 -22.71
N THR A 143 -10.74 0.54 -22.22
CA THR A 143 -10.71 2.00 -22.30
C THR A 143 -10.61 2.63 -20.91
N TYR A 144 -9.84 3.70 -20.80
CA TYR A 144 -9.80 4.49 -19.59
C TYR A 144 -11.05 5.36 -19.49
N GLN A 145 -11.68 5.40 -18.32
CA GLN A 145 -12.74 6.35 -18.01
C GLN A 145 -12.45 7.03 -16.66
N LYS A 146 -12.28 8.35 -16.69
CA LYS A 146 -12.25 9.15 -15.47
C LYS A 146 -13.64 9.16 -14.83
N ILE A 147 -13.68 8.92 -13.53
CA ILE A 147 -14.88 9.00 -12.70
C ILE A 147 -14.72 10.04 -11.60
N THR A 148 -15.83 10.47 -11.03
CA THR A 148 -15.85 11.38 -9.88
C THR A 148 -15.44 10.64 -8.60
N ALA A 149 -15.00 11.40 -7.59
CA ALA A 149 -14.71 10.85 -6.26
C ALA A 149 -15.95 10.22 -5.62
N ALA A 150 -17.15 10.76 -5.87
CA ALA A 150 -18.40 10.19 -5.38
C ALA A 150 -18.67 8.81 -6.00
N GLU A 151 -18.53 8.67 -7.32
CA GLU A 151 -18.66 7.37 -7.99
C GLU A 151 -17.63 6.36 -7.47
N LYS A 152 -16.37 6.78 -7.26
CA LYS A 152 -15.36 5.89 -6.69
C LYS A 152 -15.71 5.46 -5.26
N TYR A 153 -16.21 6.39 -4.45
CA TYR A 153 -16.65 6.10 -3.08
C TYR A 153 -17.78 5.07 -3.06
N ASP A 154 -18.83 5.28 -3.86
CA ASP A 154 -19.99 4.38 -3.91
C ASP A 154 -19.59 2.97 -4.35
N ARG A 155 -18.66 2.88 -5.30
CA ARG A 155 -18.09 1.60 -5.77
C ARG A 155 -17.26 0.89 -4.71
N ILE A 156 -16.47 1.61 -3.93
CA ILE A 156 -15.71 1.00 -2.82
C ILE A 156 -16.68 0.52 -1.73
N MET A 157 -17.70 1.33 -1.40
CA MET A 157 -18.71 0.98 -0.42
C MET A 157 -19.55 -0.23 -0.84
N SER A 158 -19.84 -0.39 -2.13
CA SER A 158 -20.63 -1.52 -2.63
C SER A 158 -19.92 -2.88 -2.49
N THR A 159 -18.61 -2.90 -2.25
CA THR A 159 -17.88 -4.14 -1.92
C THR A 159 -18.30 -4.74 -0.56
N GLY A 160 -18.88 -3.92 0.34
CA GLY A 160 -19.28 -4.35 1.68
C GLY A 160 -18.13 -4.54 2.69
N TYR A 161 -16.87 -4.39 2.26
CA TYR A 161 -15.70 -4.63 3.11
C TYR A 161 -15.20 -3.39 3.87
N PHE A 162 -15.57 -2.19 3.42
CA PHE A 162 -14.98 -0.94 3.92
C PHE A 162 -15.96 -0.12 4.76
N LYS A 163 -15.42 0.51 5.80
CA LYS A 163 -16.11 1.57 6.54
C LYS A 163 -16.03 2.89 5.76
N HIS A 164 -17.00 3.77 5.99
CA HIS A 164 -17.08 5.10 5.38
C HIS A 164 -15.74 5.85 5.36
N THR A 165 -15.04 5.95 6.50
CA THR A 165 -13.79 6.72 6.60
C THR A 165 -12.66 6.16 5.73
N PHE A 166 -12.62 4.84 5.53
CA PHE A 166 -11.66 4.21 4.64
C PHE A 166 -12.04 4.41 3.18
N ALA A 167 -13.30 4.17 2.83
CA ALA A 167 -13.78 4.38 1.46
C ALA A 167 -13.63 5.84 1.02
N TYR A 168 -13.96 6.79 1.89
CA TYR A 168 -13.75 8.23 1.66
C TYR A 168 -12.27 8.52 1.36
N CYS A 169 -11.37 7.97 2.17
CA CYS A 169 -9.93 8.19 2.04
C CYS A 169 -9.37 7.62 0.72
N LEU A 170 -9.87 6.48 0.25
CA LEU A 170 -9.45 5.83 -1.00
C LEU A 170 -10.06 6.49 -2.26
N ALA A 171 -11.24 7.10 -2.10
CA ALA A 171 -11.99 7.76 -3.16
C ALA A 171 -11.58 9.23 -3.35
N ALA A 172 -11.16 9.90 -2.28
CA ALA A 172 -10.67 11.28 -2.34
C ALA A 172 -9.50 11.41 -3.32
N SER A 173 -9.53 12.45 -4.15
CA SER A 173 -8.52 12.70 -5.16
C SER A 173 -7.20 13.17 -4.54
N ALA A 174 -6.12 13.10 -5.32
CA ALA A 174 -4.81 13.66 -4.96
C ALA A 174 -4.82 15.18 -4.71
N THR A 175 -5.91 15.89 -5.05
CA THR A 175 -6.11 17.30 -4.67
C THR A 175 -6.47 17.48 -3.20
N THR A 176 -6.94 16.42 -2.53
CA THR A 176 -7.28 16.41 -1.09
C THR A 176 -6.13 15.86 -0.25
N VAL A 177 -5.29 15.00 -0.82
CA VAL A 177 -4.13 14.38 -0.17
C VAL A 177 -2.89 14.82 -0.91
N ASP A 178 -2.13 15.74 -0.33
CA ASP A 178 -0.90 16.25 -0.91
C ASP A 178 0.15 15.13 -1.05
N MET A 179 0.14 14.47 -2.21
CA MET A 179 1.08 13.40 -2.58
C MET A 179 2.31 13.96 -3.30
N GLN A 180 2.77 15.16 -2.92
CA GLN A 180 3.83 15.95 -3.58
C GLN A 180 5.15 15.21 -3.88
N HIS A 181 5.34 13.99 -3.39
CA HIS A 181 6.58 13.22 -3.53
C HIS A 181 6.29 11.73 -3.81
N LEU A 182 5.61 11.43 -4.93
CA LEU A 182 5.56 10.04 -5.44
C LEU A 182 6.92 9.67 -6.03
N HIS A 183 7.69 8.88 -5.30
CA HIS A 183 8.96 8.32 -5.75
C HIS A 183 8.94 6.79 -5.64
N ILE A 184 9.76 6.14 -6.46
CA ILE A 184 10.16 4.75 -6.22
C ILE A 184 11.20 4.81 -5.09
N THR A 185 11.01 4.00 -4.05
CA THR A 185 11.90 3.99 -2.88
C THR A 185 13.09 3.07 -3.13
N ASP A 186 14.29 3.55 -2.84
CA ASP A 186 15.53 2.75 -3.02
C ASP A 186 15.64 1.58 -2.03
N GLY A 187 14.87 1.60 -0.94
CA GLY A 187 14.90 0.59 0.12
C GLY A 187 14.69 -0.85 -0.40
N ILE A 188 13.84 -1.03 -1.41
CA ILE A 188 13.60 -2.35 -2.01
C ILE A 188 14.87 -2.86 -2.70
N GLU A 189 15.54 -2.02 -3.48
CA GLU A 189 16.77 -2.39 -4.18
C GLU A 189 17.95 -2.60 -3.21
N ILE A 190 18.03 -1.79 -2.17
CA ILE A 190 19.05 -1.91 -1.13
C ILE A 190 18.88 -3.23 -0.36
N LEU A 191 17.66 -3.59 0.05
CA LEU A 191 17.40 -4.76 0.88
C LEU A 191 17.33 -6.06 0.06
N LEU A 192 16.70 -6.04 -1.11
CA LEU A 192 16.48 -7.24 -1.92
C LEU A 192 17.55 -7.48 -2.99
N ARG A 193 18.43 -6.50 -3.25
CA ARG A 193 19.47 -6.54 -4.30
C ARG A 193 18.92 -6.81 -5.71
N ARG A 194 17.66 -6.41 -5.94
CA ARG A 194 16.98 -6.45 -7.23
C ARG A 194 16.06 -5.25 -7.36
N LYS A 195 15.68 -4.91 -8.60
CA LYS A 195 14.63 -3.91 -8.83
C LYS A 195 13.28 -4.40 -8.26
N PRO A 196 12.40 -3.48 -7.82
CA PRO A 196 11.02 -3.81 -7.45
C PRO A 196 10.25 -4.42 -8.61
N GLU A 197 9.22 -5.21 -8.30
CA GLU A 197 8.27 -5.72 -9.28
C GLU A 197 7.43 -4.55 -9.83
N THR A 198 7.36 -4.45 -11.15
CA THR A 198 6.57 -3.38 -11.81
C THR A 198 5.08 -3.71 -11.81
N LEU A 199 4.24 -2.70 -11.97
CA LEU A 199 2.79 -2.87 -12.08
C LEU A 199 2.42 -3.78 -13.27
N GLU A 200 3.12 -3.62 -14.39
CA GLU A 200 2.96 -4.47 -15.56
C GLU A 200 3.28 -5.94 -15.26
N GLN A 201 4.42 -6.21 -14.62
CA GLN A 201 4.84 -7.56 -14.25
C GLN A 201 3.79 -8.22 -13.35
N TYR A 202 3.35 -7.50 -12.31
CA TYR A 202 2.32 -7.99 -11.40
C TYR A 202 1.00 -8.30 -12.13
N ILE A 203 0.54 -7.40 -13.00
CA ILE A 203 -0.71 -7.59 -13.77
C ILE A 203 -0.60 -8.82 -14.68
N LEU A 204 0.50 -8.97 -15.41
CA LEU A 204 0.69 -10.09 -16.34
C LEU A 204 0.80 -11.44 -15.61
N ALA A 205 1.47 -11.46 -14.45
CA ALA A 205 1.58 -12.65 -13.61
C ALA A 205 0.22 -13.07 -13.02
N ASN A 206 -0.70 -12.12 -12.79
CA ASN A 206 -2.01 -12.34 -12.20
C ASN A 206 -3.17 -12.23 -13.21
N LYS A 207 -2.90 -12.35 -14.51
CA LYS A 207 -3.87 -12.09 -15.59
C LYS A 207 -5.19 -12.85 -15.46
N ASP A 208 -5.17 -14.05 -14.88
CA ASP A 208 -6.37 -14.89 -14.74
C ASP A 208 -7.37 -14.31 -13.72
N ALA A 209 -6.94 -13.40 -12.85
CA ALA A 209 -7.83 -12.65 -11.95
C ALA A 209 -8.64 -11.55 -12.67
N PHE A 210 -8.32 -11.23 -13.93
CA PHE A 210 -8.92 -10.12 -14.67
C PHE A 210 -9.71 -10.55 -15.92
N LYS A 211 -9.77 -11.86 -16.19
CA LYS A 211 -10.51 -12.43 -17.33
C LYS A 211 -11.98 -12.64 -17.03
#